data_AF-A0A4Y8V0N2-F1
#
_entry.id   AF-A0A4Y8V0N2-F1
#
_cell.length_a   1.000
_cell.length_b   1.000
_cell.length_c   1.000
_cell.angle_alpha   90.00
_cell.angle_beta   90.00
_cell.angle_gamma   90.00
#
_symmetry.space_group_name_H-M   'P 1'
#
loop_
_entity.id
_entity.type
_entity.pdbx_description
1 polymer ?
#
loop_
_entity_poly.entity_id
_entity_poly.type
_entity_poly.pdbx_seq_one_letter_code
_entity_poly.pdbx_strand_id
1 'polypeptide(L)'
;MPETPIIKHLQQETGRIVLSGFVLLLFVAVALSTYTNTRDSGWWFITSTLLWLLSGYQTFIRLALNRADSDAPLYNNLGWANRLTISRGWLISACGGLLLIPGLLSTSTAVVWMAALAYSVAAIFDRVDGFIARKTRHSSQLGAELDTVFDALGLLVAPLLALQLGKIHVSYLSVSIAYYLFVTGLKIRKRKGLAIYPLAPSQLRRTLAGFQMAYVAVVLWPPFDSGVTVLAGFGFMLPLLGGFLVDWCVVSGRLQPYTAGGRSVFATLKHITDTWFLPALRFVLVMTLMLIWPTLSIAAPFIATVLILSVALMASGIAGRAGAAGLLMLLAWHSPLPVGQPAFVLCLFIAIAILLLGCGRFSLWQADDHWVNRQDGA
;
A
#
# COMPACT_ATOMS: atom_id res chain seq x y z
N MET A 1 -31.69 16.13 21.08
CA MET A 1 -30.49 16.78 20.51
C MET A 1 -29.29 16.74 21.50
N PRO A 2 -28.74 15.56 21.84
CA PRO A 2 -27.54 15.44 22.68
C PRO A 2 -26.20 15.44 21.89
N GLU A 3 -26.22 15.35 20.56
CA GLU A 3 -25.00 15.17 19.75
C GLU A 3 -24.25 16.48 19.42
N THR A 4 -24.93 17.63 19.44
CA THR A 4 -24.34 18.96 19.12
C THR A 4 -23.15 19.37 20.01
N PRO A 5 -23.15 19.18 21.34
CA PRO A 5 -21.97 19.49 22.16
C PRO A 5 -20.79 18.57 21.87
N ILE A 6 -21.05 17.28 21.61
CA ILE A 6 -20.00 16.29 21.31
C ILE A 6 -19.32 16.63 19.98
N ILE A 7 -20.10 16.94 18.93
CA ILE A 7 -19.56 17.35 17.63
C ILE A 7 -18.69 18.61 17.77
N LYS A 8 -19.11 19.59 18.57
CA LYS A 8 -18.31 20.81 18.81
C LYS A 8 -16.99 20.49 19.52
N HIS A 9 -16.99 19.57 20.49
CA HIS A 9 -15.77 19.10 21.13
C HIS A 9 -14.83 18.40 20.13
N LEU A 10 -15.36 17.50 19.29
CA LEU A 10 -14.58 16.82 18.25
C LEU A 10 -14.01 17.80 17.22
N GLN A 11 -14.76 18.85 16.86
CA GLN A 11 -14.27 19.92 15.98
C GLN A 11 -13.10 20.69 16.61
N GLN A 12 -13.17 21.00 17.90
CA GLN A 12 -12.07 21.65 18.62
C GLN A 12 -10.84 20.74 18.72
N GLU A 13 -11.03 19.46 19.03
CA GLU A 13 -9.96 18.46 19.05
C GLU A 13 -9.27 18.37 17.69
N THR A 14 -10.05 18.22 16.61
CA THR A 14 -9.56 18.15 15.24
C THR A 14 -8.83 19.43 14.84
N GLY A 15 -9.37 20.60 15.20
CA GLY A 15 -8.75 21.89 14.93
C GLY A 15 -7.39 22.05 15.59
N ARG A 16 -7.24 21.60 16.85
CA ARG A 16 -5.94 21.56 17.54
C ARG A 16 -4.95 20.65 16.83
N ILE A 17 -5.39 19.46 16.39
CA ILE A 17 -4.53 18.53 15.65
C ILE A 17 -4.09 19.16 14.33
N VAL A 18 -5.01 19.72 13.54
CA VAL A 18 -4.69 20.38 12.27
C VAL A 18 -3.74 21.55 12.45
N LEU A 19 -3.95 22.39 13.47
CA LEU A 19 -3.05 23.50 13.80
C LEU A 19 -1.66 22.99 14.22
N SER A 20 -1.60 21.98 15.08
CA SER A 20 -0.32 21.40 15.51
C SER A 20 0.45 20.79 14.34
N GLY A 21 -0.24 20.11 13.42
CA GLY A 21 0.36 19.59 12.19
C GLY A 21 0.89 20.69 11.27
N PHE A 22 0.19 21.82 11.17
CA PHE A 22 0.67 22.99 10.40
C PHE A 22 1.94 23.60 11.01
N VAL A 23 1.96 23.79 12.34
CA VAL A 23 3.15 24.30 13.06
C VAL A 23 4.33 23.35 12.88
N LEU A 24 4.09 22.03 12.93
CA LEU A 24 5.13 21.03 12.70
C LEU A 24 5.66 21.08 11.26
N LEU A 25 4.78 21.23 10.26
CA LEU A 25 5.22 21.45 8.87
C LEU A 25 6.08 22.71 8.76
N LEU A 26 5.72 23.80 9.41
CA LEU A 26 6.53 25.02 9.41
C LEU A 26 7.92 24.77 10.00
N PHE A 27 8.00 24.06 11.12
CA PHE A 27 9.29 23.69 11.73
C PHE A 27 10.14 22.82 10.80
N VAL A 28 9.54 21.82 10.16
CA VAL A 28 10.23 20.97 9.18
C VAL A 28 10.67 21.77 7.96
N ALA A 29 9.89 22.74 7.49
CA ALA A 29 10.30 23.63 6.40
C ALA A 29 11.53 24.45 6.78
N VAL A 30 11.53 25.06 7.97
CA VAL A 30 12.69 25.81 8.47
C VAL A 30 13.92 24.90 8.56
N ALA A 31 13.78 23.68 9.08
CA ALA A 31 14.86 22.71 9.10
C ALA A 31 15.31 22.31 7.68
N LEU A 32 14.38 22.11 6.74
CA LEU A 32 14.70 21.77 5.36
C LEU A 32 15.48 22.89 4.67
N SER A 33 15.16 24.15 4.97
CA SER A 33 15.86 25.32 4.43
C SER A 33 17.34 25.42 4.83
N THR A 34 17.79 24.69 5.85
CA THR A 34 19.22 24.60 6.19
C THR A 34 19.97 23.58 5.33
N TYR A 35 19.25 22.63 4.71
CA TYR A 35 19.81 21.58 3.86
C TYR A 35 19.54 21.78 2.37
N THR A 36 18.52 22.59 2.02
CA THR A 36 18.11 22.87 0.64
C THR A 36 17.95 24.37 0.41
N ASN A 37 17.66 24.78 -0.82
CA ASN A 37 17.39 26.19 -1.12
C ASN A 37 16.09 26.65 -0.45
N THR A 38 16.03 27.92 -0.02
CA THR A 38 14.82 28.53 0.53
C THR A 38 13.61 28.38 -0.39
N ARG A 39 13.83 28.40 -1.72
CA ARG A 39 12.80 28.19 -2.72
C ARG A 39 12.18 26.79 -2.65
N ASP A 40 13.01 25.75 -2.53
CA ASP A 40 12.57 24.35 -2.51
C ASP A 40 11.85 24.05 -1.20
N SER A 41 12.36 24.57 -0.09
CA SER A 41 11.68 24.57 1.21
C SER A 41 10.33 25.29 1.16
N GLY A 42 10.24 26.42 0.47
CA GLY A 42 8.98 27.16 0.30
C GLY A 42 7.94 26.36 -0.49
N TRP A 43 8.36 25.74 -1.60
CA TRP A 43 7.47 24.85 -2.36
C TRP A 43 7.01 23.66 -1.53
N TRP A 44 7.92 23.01 -0.82
CA TRP A 44 7.60 21.91 0.07
C TRP A 44 6.56 22.29 1.13
N PHE A 45 6.73 23.46 1.76
CA PHE A 45 5.80 23.94 2.77
C PHE A 45 4.40 24.20 2.19
N ILE A 46 4.31 24.83 1.02
CA ILE A 46 3.04 25.13 0.36
C ILE A 46 2.29 23.84 0.00
N THR A 47 2.96 22.91 -0.67
CA THR A 47 2.35 21.65 -1.13
C THR A 47 1.95 20.74 0.02
N SER A 48 2.82 20.58 1.02
CA SER A 48 2.51 19.78 2.22
C SER A 48 1.36 20.39 3.02
N THR A 49 1.32 21.72 3.14
CA THR A 49 0.21 22.43 3.79
C THR A 49 -1.11 22.22 3.06
N LEU A 50 -1.13 22.32 1.72
CA LEU A 50 -2.35 22.11 0.93
C LEU A 50 -2.90 20.68 1.11
N LEU A 51 -2.03 19.67 1.06
CA LEU A 51 -2.42 18.27 1.28
C LEU A 51 -2.86 18.02 2.73
N TRP A 52 -2.22 18.68 3.70
CA TRP A 52 -2.59 18.59 5.10
C TRP A 52 -3.95 19.22 5.39
N LEU A 53 -4.21 20.41 4.83
CA LEU A 53 -5.51 21.07 4.91
C LEU A 53 -6.61 20.24 4.25
N LEU A 54 -6.32 19.60 3.11
CA LEU A 54 -7.24 18.65 2.49
C LEU A 54 -7.53 17.48 3.44
N SER A 55 -6.51 16.90 4.06
CA SER A 55 -6.65 15.78 5.02
C SER A 55 -7.47 16.19 6.25
N GLY A 56 -7.20 17.38 6.79
CA GLY A 56 -7.98 17.98 7.87
C GLY A 56 -9.43 18.21 7.46
N TYR A 57 -9.68 18.77 6.28
CA TYR A 57 -11.03 18.99 5.74
C TYR A 57 -11.82 17.68 5.57
N GLN A 58 -11.19 16.62 5.04
CA GLN A 58 -11.82 15.30 4.92
C GLN A 58 -12.20 14.72 6.29
N THR A 59 -11.38 14.98 7.31
CA THR A 59 -11.66 14.63 8.71
C THR A 59 -12.85 15.42 9.25
N PHE A 60 -12.86 16.74 9.07
CA PHE A 60 -13.92 17.63 9.56
C PHE A 60 -15.30 17.27 9.01
N ILE A 61 -15.43 17.00 7.71
CA ILE A 61 -16.72 16.65 7.09
C ILE A 61 -17.26 15.31 7.60
N ARG A 62 -16.38 14.40 8.03
CA ARG A 62 -16.76 13.05 8.45
C ARG A 62 -16.90 12.90 9.96
N LEU A 63 -16.72 13.95 10.76
CA LEU A 63 -16.79 13.84 12.23
C LEU A 63 -18.09 13.24 12.75
N ALA A 64 -19.20 13.42 12.03
CA ALA A 64 -20.48 12.79 12.36
C ALA A 64 -20.43 11.25 12.33
N LEU A 65 -19.46 10.65 11.63
CA LEU A 65 -19.22 9.22 11.54
C LEU A 65 -18.35 8.69 12.70
N ASN A 66 -17.97 9.51 13.68
CA ASN A 66 -17.20 9.07 14.84
C ASN A 66 -18.05 8.25 15.83
N ARG A 67 -18.58 7.13 15.37
CA ARG A 67 -19.47 6.20 16.06
C ARG A 67 -19.18 4.77 15.58
N ALA A 68 -19.53 3.76 16.38
CA ALA A 68 -19.30 2.35 16.03
C ALA A 68 -20.10 1.94 14.77
N ASP A 69 -21.41 2.18 14.83
CA ASP A 69 -22.38 1.89 13.79
C ASP A 69 -23.33 3.07 13.59
N SER A 70 -24.17 3.04 12.55
CA SER A 70 -25.06 4.15 12.20
C SER A 70 -26.06 4.48 13.30
N ASP A 71 -26.47 3.47 14.08
CA ASP A 71 -27.40 3.61 15.20
C ASP A 71 -26.70 3.82 16.57
N ALA A 72 -25.36 3.75 16.60
CA ALA A 72 -24.59 3.94 17.83
C ALA A 72 -24.41 5.44 18.17
N PRO A 73 -24.30 5.79 19.46
CA PRO A 73 -23.97 7.17 19.86
C PRO A 73 -22.56 7.56 19.39
N LEU A 74 -22.34 8.87 19.19
CA LEU A 74 -20.98 9.36 18.92
C LEU A 74 -20.05 9.11 20.10
N TYR A 75 -18.81 8.79 19.78
CA TYR A 75 -17.73 8.79 20.76
C TYR A 75 -17.38 10.21 21.18
N ASN A 76 -17.06 10.39 22.47
CA ASN A 76 -16.74 11.69 23.07
C ASN A 76 -15.39 12.26 22.62
N ASN A 77 -14.50 11.41 22.09
CA ASN A 77 -13.20 11.77 21.56
C ASN A 77 -12.93 11.02 20.25
N LEU A 78 -11.90 11.43 19.52
CA LEU A 78 -11.49 10.72 18.29
C LEU A 78 -10.95 9.31 18.58
N GLY A 79 -10.40 9.08 19.77
CA GLY A 79 -9.71 7.84 20.10
C GLY A 79 -8.32 7.75 19.47
N TRP A 80 -7.49 6.84 20.00
CA TRP A 80 -6.10 6.70 19.56
C TRP A 80 -5.95 6.20 18.12
N ALA A 81 -6.84 5.33 17.65
CA ALA A 81 -6.82 4.83 16.28
C ALA A 81 -7.02 5.96 15.26
N ASN A 82 -8.08 6.77 15.40
CA ASN A 82 -8.33 7.87 14.46
C ASN A 82 -7.23 8.95 14.53
N ARG A 83 -6.65 9.20 15.72
CA ARG A 83 -5.50 10.10 15.84
C ARG A 83 -4.29 9.58 15.07
N LEU A 84 -4.01 8.28 15.11
CA LEU A 84 -2.95 7.67 14.31
C LEU A 84 -3.23 7.73 12.81
N THR A 85 -4.47 7.49 12.39
CA THR A 85 -4.89 7.66 10.99
C THR A 85 -4.73 9.11 10.53
N ILE A 86 -5.03 10.10 11.37
CA ILE A 86 -4.77 11.52 11.08
C ILE A 86 -3.26 11.82 11.01
N SER A 87 -2.46 11.27 11.92
CA SER A 87 -0.99 11.37 11.87
C SER A 87 -0.41 10.73 10.60
N ARG A 88 -1.00 9.63 10.13
CA ARG A 88 -0.67 9.00 8.84
C ARG A 88 -0.96 9.96 7.67
N GLY A 89 -2.11 10.62 7.68
CA GLY A 89 -2.44 11.68 6.71
C GLY A 89 -1.43 12.84 6.72
N TRP A 90 -0.91 13.20 7.89
CA TRP A 90 0.16 14.21 8.01
C TRP A 90 1.47 13.74 7.34
N LEU A 91 1.90 12.50 7.59
CA LEU A 91 3.10 11.93 6.98
C LEU A 91 2.98 11.86 5.45
N ILE A 92 1.81 11.43 4.93
CA ILE A 92 1.55 11.42 3.48
C ILE A 92 1.60 12.83 2.91
N SER A 93 1.05 13.82 3.62
CA SER A 93 1.09 15.23 3.22
C SER A 93 2.52 15.78 3.20
N ALA A 94 3.33 15.46 4.21
CA ALA A 94 4.74 15.82 4.28
C ALA A 94 5.55 15.20 3.11
N CYS A 95 5.30 13.92 2.78
CA CYS A 95 5.85 13.29 1.58
C CYS A 95 5.43 14.03 0.30
N GLY A 96 4.13 14.30 0.15
CA GLY A 96 3.59 15.00 -1.01
C GLY A 96 4.11 16.44 -1.16
N GLY A 97 4.64 17.01 -0.08
CA GLY A 97 5.43 18.23 -0.10
C GLY A 97 6.51 18.24 -1.19
N LEU A 98 7.15 17.08 -1.40
CA LEU A 98 8.32 16.94 -2.27
C LEU A 98 7.98 16.90 -3.76
N LEU A 99 6.70 16.72 -4.12
CA LEU A 99 6.26 16.51 -5.52
C LEU A 99 6.59 17.69 -6.44
N LEU A 100 6.54 18.92 -5.93
CA LEU A 100 6.78 20.12 -6.75
C LEU A 100 8.22 20.66 -6.63
N ILE A 101 9.12 19.93 -5.95
CA ILE A 101 10.54 20.31 -5.92
C ILE A 101 11.17 19.88 -7.24
N PRO A 102 11.64 20.81 -8.10
CA PRO A 102 12.28 20.45 -9.36
C PRO A 102 13.60 19.73 -9.10
N GLY A 103 13.85 18.62 -9.80
CA GLY A 103 15.12 17.90 -9.67
C GLY A 103 15.37 17.34 -8.26
N LEU A 104 14.36 16.69 -7.66
CA LEU A 104 14.44 16.10 -6.32
C LEU A 104 15.70 15.24 -6.10
N LEU A 105 16.09 14.45 -7.11
CA LEU A 105 17.32 13.64 -7.12
C LEU A 105 18.60 14.48 -6.99
N SER A 106 18.62 15.66 -7.60
CA SER A 106 19.76 16.59 -7.59
C SER A 106 19.80 17.49 -6.37
N THR A 107 18.72 17.52 -5.56
CA THR A 107 18.58 18.45 -4.43
C THR A 107 19.38 17.97 -3.22
N SER A 108 19.09 16.78 -2.71
CA SER A 108 19.82 16.18 -1.58
C SER A 108 19.38 14.74 -1.35
N THR A 109 20.34 13.84 -1.15
CA THR A 109 20.08 12.45 -0.78
C THR A 109 19.25 12.35 0.52
N ALA A 110 19.51 13.23 1.51
CA ALA A 110 18.81 13.23 2.79
C ALA A 110 17.30 13.45 2.64
N VAL A 111 16.87 14.24 1.66
CA VAL A 111 15.46 14.53 1.39
C VAL A 111 14.74 13.31 0.82
N VAL A 112 15.41 12.52 -0.02
CA VAL A 112 14.87 11.25 -0.54
C VAL A 112 14.72 10.23 0.59
N TRP A 113 15.70 10.12 1.49
CA TRP A 113 15.57 9.26 2.70
C TRP A 113 14.43 9.71 3.59
N MET A 114 14.22 11.03 3.78
CA MET A 114 13.11 11.56 4.54
C MET A 114 11.76 11.16 3.93
N ALA A 115 11.62 11.23 2.61
CA ALA A 115 10.41 10.79 1.89
C ALA A 115 10.12 9.30 2.11
N ALA A 116 11.16 8.47 1.92
CA ALA A 116 11.08 7.03 2.10
C ALA A 116 10.69 6.66 3.53
N LEU A 117 11.32 7.31 4.52
CA LEU A 117 11.04 7.10 5.93
C LEU A 117 9.62 7.53 6.28
N ALA A 118 9.20 8.73 5.90
CA ALA A 118 7.88 9.27 6.22
C ALA A 118 6.76 8.40 5.64
N TYR A 119 6.87 7.96 4.38
CA TYR A 119 5.88 7.06 3.79
C TYR A 119 5.93 5.64 4.38
N SER A 120 7.12 5.12 4.72
CA SER A 120 7.24 3.82 5.38
C SER A 120 6.60 3.83 6.77
N VAL A 121 6.82 4.88 7.54
CA VAL A 121 6.16 5.07 8.85
C VAL A 121 4.65 5.20 8.67
N ALA A 122 4.18 5.91 7.63
CA ALA A 122 2.76 6.00 7.31
C ALA A 122 2.16 4.62 7.02
N ALA A 123 2.83 3.78 6.23
CA ALA A 123 2.39 2.41 5.93
C ALA A 123 2.38 1.51 7.19
N ILE A 124 3.29 1.72 8.14
CA ILE A 124 3.27 1.00 9.42
C ILE A 124 2.09 1.47 10.28
N PHE A 125 1.80 2.77 10.30
CA PHE A 125 0.68 3.33 11.06
C PHE A 125 -0.67 2.77 10.61
N ASP A 126 -0.83 2.47 9.31
CA ASP A 126 -2.01 1.77 8.78
C ASP A 126 -2.26 0.41 9.44
N ARG A 127 -1.21 -0.38 9.64
CA ARG A 127 -1.40 -1.67 10.32
C ARG A 127 -1.66 -1.50 11.82
N VAL A 128 -1.03 -0.48 12.43
CA VAL A 128 -1.10 -0.22 13.88
C VAL A 128 -2.43 0.42 14.30
N ASP A 129 -3.00 1.31 13.50
CA ASP A 129 -4.27 1.99 13.82
C ASP A 129 -5.43 0.99 13.91
N GLY A 130 -5.50 0.03 12.99
CA GLY A 130 -6.48 -1.04 12.99
C GLY A 130 -6.28 -2.01 14.16
N PHE A 131 -5.02 -2.30 14.52
CA PHE A 131 -4.73 -3.10 15.71
C PHE A 131 -5.20 -2.42 16.99
N ILE A 132 -4.90 -1.13 17.14
CA ILE A 132 -5.32 -0.34 18.31
C ILE A 132 -6.84 -0.24 18.37
N ALA A 133 -7.51 0.03 17.25
CA ALA A 133 -8.97 0.13 17.20
C ALA A 133 -9.66 -1.14 17.72
N ARG A 134 -9.16 -2.32 17.36
CA ARG A 134 -9.67 -3.61 17.83
C ARG A 134 -9.36 -3.84 19.30
N LYS A 135 -8.11 -3.62 19.70
CA LYS A 135 -7.66 -3.81 21.10
C LYS A 135 -8.38 -2.88 22.08
N THR A 136 -8.67 -1.64 21.69
CA THR A 136 -9.40 -0.68 22.52
C THR A 136 -10.92 -0.79 22.36
N ARG A 137 -11.42 -1.73 21.53
CA ARG A 137 -12.84 -1.87 21.15
C ARG A 137 -13.48 -0.52 20.76
N HIS A 138 -12.71 0.30 20.05
CA HIS A 138 -13.07 1.67 19.69
C HIS A 138 -12.99 1.87 18.17
N SER A 139 -13.50 0.89 17.42
CA SER A 139 -13.69 1.01 15.98
C SER A 139 -14.78 2.03 15.67
N SER A 140 -14.55 2.90 14.67
CA SER A 140 -15.52 3.88 14.21
C SER A 140 -15.66 3.90 12.69
N GLN A 141 -16.84 4.30 12.21
CA GLN A 141 -17.09 4.51 10.78
C GLN A 141 -16.21 5.63 10.20
N LEU A 142 -15.91 6.66 11.00
CA LEU A 142 -14.96 7.72 10.67
C LEU A 142 -13.58 7.14 10.34
N GLY A 143 -13.08 6.24 11.20
CA GLY A 143 -11.77 5.61 10.99
C GLY A 143 -11.72 4.83 9.69
N ALA A 144 -12.73 4.00 9.41
CA ALA A 144 -12.79 3.21 8.17
C ALA A 144 -12.85 4.07 6.89
N GLU A 145 -13.60 5.17 6.92
CA GLU A 145 -13.67 6.10 5.79
C GLU A 145 -12.38 6.92 5.62
N LEU A 146 -11.77 7.38 6.71
CA LEU A 146 -10.49 8.09 6.67
C LEU A 146 -9.36 7.20 6.19
N ASP A 147 -9.34 5.95 6.65
CA ASP A 147 -8.39 4.93 6.24
C ASP A 147 -8.39 4.77 4.71
N THR A 148 -9.58 4.58 4.14
CA THR A 148 -9.76 4.47 2.69
C THR A 148 -9.32 5.74 1.95
N VAL A 149 -9.64 6.93 2.46
CA VAL A 149 -9.30 8.21 1.83
C VAL A 149 -7.79 8.48 1.87
N PHE A 150 -7.14 8.24 3.01
CA PHE A 150 -5.70 8.45 3.15
C PHE A 150 -4.90 7.37 2.44
N ASP A 151 -5.39 6.15 2.32
CA ASP A 151 -4.78 5.14 1.46
C ASP A 151 -4.80 5.56 -0.01
N ALA A 152 -5.95 6.04 -0.50
CA ALA A 152 -6.05 6.57 -1.85
C ALA A 152 -5.14 7.79 -2.08
N LEU A 153 -4.98 8.66 -1.08
CA LEU A 153 -4.04 9.78 -1.12
C LEU A 153 -2.60 9.28 -1.16
N GLY A 154 -2.24 8.33 -0.30
CA GLY A 154 -0.89 7.75 -0.24
C GLY A 154 -0.52 7.03 -1.53
N LEU A 155 -1.45 6.26 -2.10
CA LEU A 155 -1.29 5.57 -3.38
C LEU A 155 -1.38 6.51 -4.59
N LEU A 156 -1.60 7.81 -4.39
CA LEU A 156 -1.41 8.84 -5.40
C LEU A 156 -0.06 9.53 -5.23
N VAL A 157 0.22 10.02 -4.02
CA VAL A 157 1.42 10.81 -3.70
C VAL A 157 2.70 10.02 -3.89
N ALA A 158 2.78 8.82 -3.30
CA ALA A 158 4.03 8.08 -3.27
C ALA A 158 4.43 7.48 -4.63
N PRO A 159 3.50 6.97 -5.47
CA PRO A 159 3.84 6.59 -6.85
C PRO A 159 4.27 7.78 -7.71
N LEU A 160 3.68 8.97 -7.54
CA LEU A 160 4.14 10.17 -8.24
C LEU A 160 5.59 10.53 -7.87
N LEU A 161 5.94 10.44 -6.59
CA LEU A 161 7.33 10.62 -6.14
C LEU A 161 8.25 9.54 -6.72
N ALA A 162 7.85 8.27 -6.67
CA ALA A 162 8.63 7.17 -7.22
C ALA A 162 8.85 7.32 -8.74
N LEU A 163 7.88 7.87 -9.47
CA LEU A 163 8.01 8.20 -10.89
C LEU A 163 9.02 9.34 -11.10
N GLN A 164 8.96 10.39 -10.29
CA GLN A 164 9.92 11.50 -10.34
C GLN A 164 11.36 11.04 -10.02
N LEU A 165 11.51 10.03 -9.15
CA LEU A 165 12.78 9.39 -8.85
C LEU A 165 13.24 8.37 -9.92
N GLY A 166 12.44 8.13 -10.97
CA GLY A 166 12.74 7.16 -12.02
C GLY A 166 12.70 5.70 -11.58
N LYS A 167 12.05 5.40 -10.44
CA LYS A 167 12.00 4.06 -9.83
C LYS A 167 10.81 3.22 -10.33
N ILE A 168 9.84 3.83 -11.01
CA ILE A 168 8.70 3.13 -11.60
C ILE A 168 8.40 3.65 -13.02
N HIS A 169 7.74 2.83 -13.82
CA HIS A 169 7.23 3.25 -15.13
C HIS A 169 5.93 4.05 -14.99
N VAL A 170 5.70 5.01 -15.89
CA VAL A 170 4.52 5.91 -15.88
C VAL A 170 3.19 5.18 -15.89
N SER A 171 3.13 3.99 -16.51
CA SER A 171 1.91 3.16 -16.53
C SER A 171 1.43 2.77 -15.13
N TYR A 172 2.31 2.74 -14.13
CA TYR A 172 1.94 2.43 -12.75
C TYR A 172 0.95 3.45 -12.17
N LEU A 173 0.95 4.70 -12.65
CA LEU A 173 -0.03 5.72 -12.24
C LEU A 173 -1.48 5.34 -12.59
N SER A 174 -1.69 4.38 -13.49
CA SER A 174 -3.03 3.81 -13.72
C SER A 174 -3.61 3.22 -12.43
N VAL A 175 -2.79 2.68 -11.52
CA VAL A 175 -3.24 2.22 -10.19
C VAL A 175 -3.76 3.36 -9.35
N SER A 176 -2.99 4.45 -9.28
CA SER A 176 -3.34 5.65 -8.51
C SER A 176 -4.68 6.23 -8.97
N ILE A 177 -4.92 6.22 -10.28
CA ILE A 177 -6.14 6.77 -10.90
C ILE A 177 -7.33 5.79 -10.77
N ALA A 178 -7.09 4.47 -10.76
CA ALA A 178 -8.14 3.44 -10.75
C ALA A 178 -9.14 3.62 -9.60
N TYR A 179 -8.68 3.92 -8.38
CA TYR A 179 -9.57 4.19 -7.25
C TYR A 179 -10.49 5.38 -7.50
N TYR A 180 -9.96 6.51 -7.98
CA TYR A 180 -10.75 7.71 -8.24
C TYR A 180 -11.76 7.49 -9.36
N LEU A 181 -11.38 6.75 -10.42
CA LEU A 181 -12.30 6.34 -11.47
C LEU A 181 -13.41 5.44 -10.93
N PHE A 182 -13.07 4.47 -10.07
CA PHE A 182 -14.03 3.57 -9.44
C PHE A 182 -15.06 4.34 -8.59
N VAL A 183 -14.61 5.21 -7.69
CA VAL A 183 -15.48 6.04 -6.84
C VAL A 183 -16.32 7.01 -7.66
N THR A 184 -15.73 7.63 -8.69
CA THR A 184 -16.47 8.52 -9.59
C THR A 184 -17.53 7.76 -10.38
N GLY A 185 -17.19 6.57 -10.86
CA GLY A 185 -18.11 5.65 -11.51
C GLY A 185 -19.29 5.28 -10.62
N LEU A 186 -19.05 4.95 -9.34
CA LEU A 186 -20.10 4.70 -8.35
C LEU A 186 -21.04 5.91 -8.18
N LYS A 187 -20.48 7.11 -8.03
CA LYS A 187 -21.26 8.36 -7.90
C LYS A 187 -22.13 8.61 -9.12
N ILE A 188 -21.61 8.41 -10.33
CA ILE A 188 -22.36 8.58 -11.58
C ILE A 188 -23.50 7.56 -11.66
N ARG A 189 -23.25 6.29 -11.32
CA ARG A 189 -24.31 5.26 -11.34
C ARG A 189 -25.41 5.53 -10.32
N LYS A 190 -25.03 5.96 -9.11
CA LYS A 190 -25.99 6.40 -8.07
C LYS A 190 -26.87 7.55 -8.55
N ARG A 191 -26.26 8.56 -9.20
CA ARG A 191 -27.01 9.69 -9.78
C ARG A 191 -27.94 9.28 -10.92
N LYS A 192 -27.58 8.24 -11.69
CA LYS A 192 -28.40 7.68 -12.77
C LYS A 192 -29.45 6.67 -12.28
N GLY A 193 -29.59 6.45 -10.97
CA GLY A 193 -30.53 5.48 -10.40
C GLY A 193 -30.22 4.03 -10.77
N LEU A 194 -29.00 3.73 -11.21
CA LEU A 194 -28.60 2.38 -11.58
C LEU A 194 -28.30 1.54 -10.33
N ALA A 195 -28.66 0.26 -10.37
CA ALA A 195 -28.37 -0.67 -9.28
C ALA A 195 -26.86 -0.78 -9.01
N ILE A 196 -26.49 -0.66 -7.73
CA ILE A 196 -25.13 -0.84 -7.22
C ILE A 196 -25.17 -2.06 -6.32
N TYR A 197 -24.58 -3.16 -6.77
CA TYR A 197 -24.49 -4.37 -5.97
C TYR A 197 -23.36 -4.24 -4.94
N PRO A 198 -23.58 -4.67 -3.68
CA PRO A 198 -22.54 -4.62 -2.66
C PRO A 198 -21.40 -5.58 -3.01
N LEU A 199 -20.16 -5.12 -2.85
CA LEU A 199 -19.01 -6.02 -2.95
C LEU A 199 -18.90 -6.86 -1.68
N ALA A 200 -18.79 -8.17 -1.84
CA ALA A 200 -18.43 -9.04 -0.73
C ALA A 200 -17.01 -8.68 -0.21
N PRO A 201 -16.78 -8.81 1.11
CA PRO A 201 -15.43 -8.67 1.67
C PRO A 201 -14.51 -9.72 1.03
N SER A 202 -13.40 -9.27 0.44
CA SER A 202 -12.42 -10.12 -0.24
C SER A 202 -11.06 -10.00 0.43
N GLN A 203 -10.57 -11.11 0.97
CA GLN A 203 -9.22 -11.18 1.58
C GLN A 203 -8.12 -10.90 0.56
N LEU A 204 -8.32 -11.33 -0.69
CA LEU A 204 -7.36 -11.11 -1.78
C LEU A 204 -7.22 -9.61 -2.07
N ARG A 205 -8.34 -8.87 -2.18
CA ARG A 205 -8.30 -7.42 -2.41
C ARG A 205 -7.53 -6.68 -1.32
N ARG A 206 -7.79 -7.03 -0.07
CA ARG A 206 -7.08 -6.47 1.10
C ARG A 206 -5.59 -6.77 1.05
N THR A 207 -5.24 -8.02 0.76
CA THR A 207 -3.84 -8.48 0.69
C THR A 207 -3.10 -7.77 -0.43
N LEU A 208 -3.69 -7.67 -1.63
CA LEU A 208 -3.11 -6.93 -2.75
C LEU A 208 -2.89 -5.45 -2.42
N ALA A 209 -3.86 -4.79 -1.78
CA ALA A 209 -3.72 -3.39 -1.37
C ALA A 209 -2.59 -3.20 -0.35
N GLY A 210 -2.50 -4.07 0.66
CA GLY A 210 -1.42 -4.00 1.66
C GLY A 210 -0.02 -4.22 1.04
N PHE A 211 0.12 -5.19 0.13
CA PHE A 211 1.37 -5.38 -0.60
C PHE A 211 1.69 -4.23 -1.57
N GLN A 212 0.68 -3.57 -2.12
CA GLN A 212 0.87 -2.37 -2.93
C GLN A 212 1.50 -1.24 -2.10
N MET A 213 0.96 -1.00 -0.90
CA MET A 213 1.51 -0.01 0.02
C MET A 213 2.94 -0.34 0.42
N ALA A 214 3.21 -1.61 0.74
CA ALA A 214 4.55 -2.07 1.07
C ALA A 214 5.54 -1.90 -0.10
N TYR A 215 5.12 -2.28 -1.31
CA TYR A 215 5.94 -2.10 -2.52
C TYR A 215 6.28 -0.63 -2.74
N VAL A 216 5.29 0.27 -2.72
CA VAL A 216 5.54 1.70 -2.92
C VAL A 216 6.46 2.27 -1.82
N ALA A 217 6.29 1.81 -0.57
CA ALA A 217 7.17 2.20 0.52
C ALA A 217 8.62 1.78 0.29
N VAL A 218 8.86 0.54 -0.14
CA VAL A 218 10.19 0.01 -0.46
C VAL A 218 10.81 0.78 -1.62
N VAL A 219 10.08 0.99 -2.72
CA VAL A 219 10.57 1.65 -3.94
C VAL A 219 11.14 3.06 -3.70
N LEU A 220 10.61 3.79 -2.72
CA LEU A 220 11.09 5.14 -2.39
C LEU A 220 12.48 5.14 -1.75
N TRP A 221 12.96 4.04 -1.18
CA TRP A 221 14.26 4.02 -0.53
C TRP A 221 15.39 4.12 -1.58
N PRO A 222 16.35 5.04 -1.38
CA PRO A 222 17.50 5.22 -2.27
C PRO A 222 18.25 3.95 -2.68
N PRO A 223 18.54 2.98 -1.77
CA PRO A 223 19.35 1.81 -2.12
C PRO A 223 18.74 0.86 -3.16
N PHE A 224 17.44 0.91 -3.45
CA PHE A 224 16.82 -0.05 -4.37
C PHE A 224 16.93 0.37 -5.83
N ASP A 225 17.49 -0.48 -6.68
CA ASP A 225 17.79 -0.18 -8.09
C ASP A 225 16.53 -0.03 -8.97
N SER A 226 16.53 0.97 -9.87
CA SER A 226 15.39 1.25 -10.74
C SER A 226 15.13 0.16 -11.78
N GLY A 227 16.16 -0.57 -12.22
CA GLY A 227 16.02 -1.68 -13.16
C GLY A 227 15.13 -2.81 -12.61
N VAL A 228 15.20 -3.05 -11.30
CA VAL A 228 14.36 -4.05 -10.63
C VAL A 228 13.02 -3.47 -10.21
N THR A 229 12.99 -2.28 -9.62
CA THR A 229 11.73 -1.69 -9.13
C THR A 229 10.77 -1.39 -10.28
N VAL A 230 11.25 -0.95 -11.45
CA VAL A 230 10.38 -0.73 -12.62
C VAL A 230 9.70 -2.01 -13.06
N LEU A 231 10.44 -3.11 -13.18
CA LEU A 231 9.89 -4.41 -13.56
C LEU A 231 8.93 -4.95 -12.49
N ALA A 232 9.32 -4.83 -11.21
CA ALA A 232 8.48 -5.25 -10.10
C ALA A 232 7.16 -4.46 -10.09
N GLY A 233 7.19 -3.18 -10.43
CA GLY A 233 6.00 -2.33 -10.57
C GLY A 233 4.94 -2.93 -11.49
N PHE A 234 5.32 -3.56 -12.60
CA PHE A 234 4.36 -4.28 -13.45
C PHE A 234 3.75 -5.50 -12.76
N GLY A 235 4.56 -6.27 -12.02
CA GLY A 235 4.10 -7.44 -11.26
C GLY A 235 3.09 -7.09 -10.16
N PHE A 236 3.25 -5.94 -9.50
CA PHE A 236 2.30 -5.45 -8.49
C PHE A 236 1.09 -4.75 -9.11
N MET A 237 1.29 -3.98 -10.19
CA MET A 237 0.23 -3.23 -10.88
C MET A 237 -0.83 -4.13 -11.51
N LEU A 238 -0.43 -5.15 -12.27
CA LEU A 238 -1.35 -5.93 -13.11
C LEU A 238 -2.44 -6.67 -12.31
N PRO A 239 -2.12 -7.39 -11.21
CA PRO A 239 -3.14 -8.07 -10.41
C PRO A 239 -4.12 -7.09 -9.77
N LEU A 240 -3.64 -5.93 -9.32
CA LEU A 240 -4.47 -4.91 -8.67
C LEU A 240 -5.45 -4.26 -9.66
N LEU A 241 -4.97 -3.87 -10.85
CA LEU A 241 -5.84 -3.34 -11.91
C LEU A 241 -6.85 -4.39 -12.38
N GLY A 242 -6.42 -5.64 -12.53
CA GLY A 242 -7.31 -6.77 -12.79
C GLY A 242 -8.40 -6.90 -11.73
N GLY A 243 -8.04 -6.75 -10.45
CA GLY A 243 -8.97 -6.71 -9.32
C GLY A 243 -10.02 -5.60 -9.44
N PHE A 244 -9.60 -4.37 -9.78
CA PHE A 244 -10.53 -3.26 -10.00
C PHE A 244 -11.50 -3.50 -11.16
N LEU A 245 -11.05 -4.12 -12.26
CA LEU A 245 -11.91 -4.47 -13.40
C LEU A 245 -12.96 -5.51 -13.00
N VAL A 246 -12.56 -6.56 -12.27
CA VAL A 246 -13.47 -7.58 -11.75
C VAL A 246 -14.48 -6.96 -10.79
N ASP A 247 -14.02 -6.13 -9.86
CA ASP A 247 -14.87 -5.42 -8.90
C ASP A 247 -15.89 -4.51 -9.60
N TRP A 248 -15.48 -3.81 -10.66
CA TRP A 248 -16.40 -3.01 -11.47
C TRP A 248 -17.46 -3.86 -12.18
N CYS A 249 -17.08 -5.02 -12.71
CA CYS A 249 -18.02 -5.97 -13.33
C CYS A 249 -19.05 -6.52 -12.33
N VAL A 250 -18.63 -6.79 -11.08
CA VAL A 250 -19.54 -7.22 -9.99
C VAL A 250 -20.50 -6.09 -9.61
N VAL A 251 -19.99 -4.89 -9.34
CA VAL A 251 -20.81 -3.73 -8.98
C VAL A 251 -21.79 -3.36 -10.10
N SER A 252 -21.37 -3.53 -11.35
CA SER A 252 -22.21 -3.27 -12.52
C SER A 252 -23.29 -4.32 -12.77
N GLY A 253 -23.28 -5.43 -12.05
CA GLY A 253 -24.20 -6.55 -12.25
C GLY A 253 -23.89 -7.36 -13.52
N ARG A 254 -22.72 -7.12 -14.15
CA ARG A 254 -22.24 -7.93 -15.28
C ARG A 254 -21.73 -9.29 -14.82
N LEU A 255 -21.26 -9.37 -13.58
CA LEU A 255 -20.95 -10.61 -12.89
C LEU A 255 -21.91 -10.76 -11.71
N GLN A 256 -22.54 -11.93 -11.60
CA GLN A 256 -23.43 -12.22 -10.48
C GLN A 256 -22.61 -12.30 -9.18
N PRO A 257 -23.04 -11.62 -8.10
CA PRO A 257 -22.45 -11.77 -6.78
C PRO A 257 -22.52 -13.23 -6.31
N TYR A 258 -21.56 -13.64 -5.50
CA TYR A 258 -21.45 -14.98 -4.90
C TYR A 258 -22.79 -15.44 -4.29
N THR A 259 -23.57 -16.24 -5.01
CA THR A 259 -24.86 -16.78 -4.52
C THR A 259 -24.59 -17.98 -3.61
N ALA A 260 -25.37 -18.08 -2.53
CA ALA A 260 -25.22 -19.00 -1.40
C ALA A 260 -25.46 -20.50 -1.70
N GLY A 261 -25.23 -20.97 -2.94
CA GLY A 261 -25.44 -22.38 -3.30
C GLY A 261 -24.81 -22.84 -4.61
N GLY A 262 -24.10 -21.99 -5.35
CA GLY A 262 -23.43 -22.37 -6.60
C GLY A 262 -21.91 -22.39 -6.44
N ARG A 263 -21.22 -23.40 -6.98
CA ARG A 263 -19.75 -23.38 -7.12
C ARG A 263 -19.37 -22.19 -7.99
N SER A 264 -18.94 -21.09 -7.36
CA SER A 264 -18.57 -19.89 -8.09
C SER A 264 -17.31 -20.15 -8.91
N VAL A 265 -17.24 -19.58 -10.11
CA VAL A 265 -16.05 -19.61 -10.97
C VAL A 265 -14.80 -19.19 -10.20
N PHE A 266 -14.94 -18.24 -9.27
CA PHE A 266 -13.87 -17.79 -8.37
C PHE A 266 -13.38 -18.86 -7.40
N ALA A 267 -14.27 -19.70 -6.86
CA ALA A 267 -13.87 -20.81 -5.99
C ALA A 267 -13.10 -21.89 -6.77
N THR A 268 -13.54 -22.20 -7.99
CA THR A 268 -12.84 -23.13 -8.89
C THR A 268 -11.48 -22.56 -9.30
N LEU A 269 -11.42 -21.29 -9.68
CA LEU A 269 -10.18 -20.61 -10.05
C LEU A 269 -9.19 -20.62 -8.88
N LYS A 270 -9.64 -20.26 -7.67
CA LYS A 270 -8.83 -20.31 -6.46
C LYS A 270 -8.29 -21.73 -6.21
N HIS A 271 -9.14 -22.74 -6.33
CA HIS A 271 -8.72 -24.13 -6.14
C HIS A 271 -7.64 -24.55 -7.16
N ILE A 272 -7.79 -24.17 -8.43
CA ILE A 272 -6.80 -24.44 -9.49
C ILE A 272 -5.50 -23.70 -9.20
N THR A 273 -5.58 -22.43 -8.82
CA THR A 273 -4.43 -21.60 -8.47
C THR A 273 -3.64 -22.23 -7.31
N ASP A 274 -4.34 -22.58 -6.23
CA ASP A 274 -3.72 -23.13 -5.02
C ASP A 274 -3.17 -24.54 -5.25
N THR A 275 -3.81 -25.37 -6.07
CA THR A 275 -3.44 -26.78 -6.24
C THR A 275 -2.36 -27.00 -7.30
N TRP A 276 -2.40 -26.25 -8.41
CA TRP A 276 -1.55 -26.51 -9.57
C TRP A 276 -0.64 -25.34 -9.92
N PHE A 277 -1.20 -24.13 -10.02
CA PHE A 277 -0.45 -22.96 -10.50
C PHE A 277 0.70 -22.60 -9.54
N LEU A 278 0.42 -22.42 -8.25
CA LEU A 278 1.42 -21.98 -7.29
C LEU A 278 2.55 -23.01 -7.08
N PRO A 279 2.27 -24.33 -6.93
CA PRO A 279 3.35 -25.32 -6.91
C PRO A 279 4.18 -25.35 -8.19
N ALA A 280 3.55 -25.24 -9.37
CA ALA A 280 4.28 -25.17 -10.63
C ALA A 280 5.21 -23.95 -10.70
N LEU A 281 4.76 -22.78 -10.21
CA LEU A 281 5.60 -21.59 -10.13
C LEU A 281 6.85 -21.81 -9.26
N ARG A 282 6.76 -22.56 -8.16
CA ARG A 282 7.93 -22.88 -7.31
C ARG A 282 8.96 -23.74 -8.05
N PHE A 283 8.53 -24.70 -8.85
CA PHE A 283 9.45 -25.48 -9.69
C PHE A 283 10.13 -24.59 -10.75
N VAL A 284 9.35 -23.76 -11.43
CA VAL A 284 9.88 -22.81 -12.43
C VAL A 284 10.82 -21.78 -11.77
N LEU A 285 10.58 -21.37 -10.52
CA LEU A 285 11.49 -20.50 -9.76
C LEU A 285 12.89 -21.13 -9.64
N VAL A 286 12.97 -22.39 -9.24
CA VAL A 286 14.26 -23.08 -9.09
C VAL A 286 14.97 -23.20 -10.44
N MET A 287 14.23 -23.53 -11.50
CA MET A 287 14.79 -23.59 -12.87
C MET A 287 15.30 -22.24 -13.35
N THR A 288 14.52 -21.17 -13.16
CA THR A 288 14.94 -19.81 -13.58
C THR A 288 16.13 -19.33 -12.76
N LEU A 289 16.21 -19.65 -11.46
CA LEU A 289 17.38 -19.35 -10.65
C LEU A 289 18.63 -20.08 -11.15
N MET A 290 18.54 -21.38 -11.46
CA MET A 290 19.67 -22.15 -11.98
C MET A 290 20.23 -21.54 -13.28
N LEU A 291 19.35 -21.00 -14.14
CA LEU A 291 19.75 -20.35 -15.39
C LEU A 291 20.45 -19.00 -15.17
N ILE A 292 20.03 -18.22 -14.16
CA ILE A 292 20.64 -16.91 -13.86
C ILE A 292 21.79 -17.00 -12.85
N TRP A 293 21.99 -18.13 -12.16
CA TRP A 293 23.04 -18.30 -11.17
C TRP A 293 24.44 -17.94 -11.69
N PRO A 294 24.87 -18.39 -12.88
CA PRO A 294 26.19 -18.07 -13.40
C PRO A 294 26.36 -16.58 -13.76
N THR A 295 25.26 -15.86 -13.96
CA THR A 295 25.25 -14.46 -14.40
C THR A 295 25.10 -13.49 -13.23
N LEU A 296 24.73 -13.99 -12.05
CA LEU A 296 24.69 -13.24 -10.81
C LEU A 296 26.12 -13.05 -10.26
N SER A 297 26.61 -11.82 -10.35
CA SER A 297 27.90 -11.42 -9.78
C SER A 297 27.79 -11.19 -8.27
N ILE A 298 27.62 -12.27 -7.49
CA ILE A 298 27.45 -12.18 -6.03
C ILE A 298 28.83 -12.11 -5.38
N ALA A 299 29.25 -10.90 -5.01
CA ALA A 299 30.57 -10.67 -4.41
C ALA A 299 30.69 -11.15 -2.96
N ALA A 300 29.59 -11.15 -2.19
CA ALA A 300 29.61 -11.46 -0.76
C ALA A 300 28.97 -12.83 -0.48
N PRO A 301 29.65 -13.74 0.26
CA PRO A 301 29.12 -15.07 0.56
C PRO A 301 27.82 -15.01 1.36
N PHE A 302 27.66 -14.00 2.24
CA PHE A 302 26.43 -13.78 2.97
C PHE A 302 25.22 -13.54 2.04
N ILE A 303 25.38 -12.73 0.99
CA ILE A 303 24.30 -12.46 0.02
C ILE A 303 23.90 -13.76 -0.69
N ALA A 304 24.87 -14.59 -1.08
CA ALA A 304 24.60 -15.89 -1.68
C ALA A 304 23.82 -16.82 -0.71
N THR A 305 24.20 -16.85 0.57
CA THR A 305 23.48 -17.66 1.57
C THR A 305 22.04 -17.21 1.77
N VAL A 306 21.78 -15.90 1.85
CA VAL A 306 20.42 -15.38 2.04
C VAL A 306 19.58 -15.60 0.77
N LEU A 307 20.18 -15.50 -0.43
CA LEU A 307 19.50 -15.80 -1.68
C LEU A 307 19.11 -17.28 -1.77
N ILE A 308 20.06 -18.19 -1.47
CA ILE A 308 19.81 -19.64 -1.45
C ILE A 308 18.73 -19.97 -0.42
N LEU A 309 18.82 -19.40 0.78
CA LEU A 309 17.82 -19.58 1.83
C LEU A 309 16.43 -19.09 1.39
N SER A 310 16.35 -17.90 0.80
CA SER A 310 15.09 -17.32 0.31
C SER A 310 14.43 -18.23 -0.72
N VAL A 311 15.21 -18.75 -1.67
CA VAL A 311 14.70 -19.68 -2.68
C VAL A 311 14.34 -21.03 -2.08
N ALA A 312 15.12 -21.54 -1.12
CA ALA A 312 14.81 -22.79 -0.42
C ALA A 312 13.49 -22.68 0.36
N LEU A 313 13.24 -21.56 1.03
CA LEU A 313 11.96 -21.26 1.70
C LEU A 313 10.79 -21.25 0.71
N MET A 314 10.96 -20.56 -0.42
CA MET A 314 9.93 -20.51 -1.48
C MET A 314 9.67 -21.88 -2.11
N ALA A 315 10.73 -22.64 -2.43
CA ALA A 315 10.64 -23.94 -3.10
C ALA A 315 10.00 -25.00 -2.19
N SER A 316 10.46 -25.09 -0.94
CA SER A 316 9.90 -25.98 0.08
C SER A 316 8.49 -25.53 0.55
N GLY A 317 8.12 -24.28 0.24
CA GLY A 317 6.91 -23.65 0.72
C GLY A 317 6.93 -23.36 2.22
N ILE A 318 8.07 -23.45 2.91
CA ILE A 318 8.21 -23.03 4.30
C ILE A 318 8.33 -21.51 4.33
N ALA A 319 7.33 -20.80 4.87
CA ALA A 319 7.36 -19.34 4.98
C ALA A 319 7.64 -18.64 3.63
N GLY A 320 7.08 -19.13 2.53
CA GLY A 320 7.51 -18.70 1.21
C GLY A 320 7.14 -17.26 0.84
N ARG A 321 6.21 -16.57 1.53
CA ARG A 321 6.06 -15.12 1.38
C ARG A 321 7.26 -14.37 1.97
N ALA A 322 7.76 -14.82 3.11
CA ALA A 322 8.96 -14.24 3.71
C ALA A 322 10.19 -14.50 2.81
N GLY A 323 10.30 -15.71 2.25
CA GLY A 323 11.31 -16.03 1.25
C GLY A 323 11.20 -15.14 0.00
N ALA A 324 9.98 -14.93 -0.52
CA ALA A 324 9.74 -14.06 -1.67
C ALA A 324 10.12 -12.60 -1.37
N ALA A 325 9.75 -12.08 -0.21
CA ALA A 325 10.13 -10.73 0.23
C ALA A 325 11.65 -10.59 0.35
N GLY A 326 12.32 -11.57 0.96
CA GLY A 326 13.79 -11.61 1.09
C GLY A 326 14.48 -11.63 -0.27
N LEU A 327 14.02 -12.48 -1.19
CA LEU A 327 14.54 -12.54 -2.55
C LEU A 327 14.35 -11.21 -3.28
N LEU A 328 13.16 -10.61 -3.24
CA LEU A 328 12.88 -9.32 -3.89
C LEU A 328 13.71 -8.18 -3.32
N MET A 329 13.89 -8.12 -1.99
CA MET A 329 14.74 -7.11 -1.35
C MET A 329 16.20 -7.27 -1.75
N LEU A 330 16.72 -8.51 -1.79
CA LEU A 330 18.09 -8.78 -2.22
C LEU A 330 18.32 -8.42 -3.69
N LEU A 331 17.40 -8.81 -4.56
CA LEU A 331 17.48 -8.45 -5.98
C LEU A 331 17.36 -6.94 -6.17
N ALA A 332 16.50 -6.25 -5.43
CA ALA A 332 16.40 -4.80 -5.55
C ALA A 332 17.64 -4.07 -4.99
N TRP A 333 18.33 -4.63 -3.99
CA TRP A 333 19.53 -4.04 -3.38
C TRP A 333 20.81 -4.28 -4.19
N HIS A 334 20.90 -5.41 -4.89
CA HIS A 334 22.12 -5.82 -5.59
C HIS A 334 22.19 -5.29 -7.02
N SER A 335 23.32 -4.72 -7.41
CA SER A 335 23.63 -4.33 -8.80
C SER A 335 25.09 -4.64 -9.12
N PRO A 336 25.45 -5.01 -10.37
CA PRO A 336 24.60 -5.11 -11.57
C PRO A 336 23.81 -6.43 -11.65
N LEU A 337 22.61 -6.38 -12.26
CA LEU A 337 21.75 -7.53 -12.48
C LEU A 337 21.46 -7.76 -13.98
N PRO A 338 21.22 -9.01 -14.40
CA PRO A 338 20.93 -9.36 -15.79
C PRO A 338 19.48 -9.04 -16.18
N VAL A 339 19.07 -7.77 -16.05
CA VAL A 339 17.68 -7.29 -16.28
C VAL A 339 17.17 -7.63 -17.69
N GLY A 340 18.07 -7.74 -18.67
CA GLY A 340 17.74 -8.13 -20.05
C GLY A 340 17.48 -9.62 -20.27
N GLN A 341 17.74 -10.50 -19.29
CA GLN A 341 17.52 -11.94 -19.43
C GLN A 341 16.07 -12.30 -19.11
N PRO A 342 15.34 -12.99 -20.01
CA PRO A 342 13.96 -13.41 -19.74
C PRO A 342 13.81 -14.27 -18.49
N ALA A 343 14.81 -15.10 -18.18
CA ALA A 343 14.83 -15.93 -16.96
C ALA A 343 14.85 -15.08 -15.68
N PHE A 344 15.56 -13.95 -15.68
CA PHE A 344 15.59 -13.01 -14.54
C PHE A 344 14.22 -12.36 -14.34
N VAL A 345 13.63 -11.84 -15.42
CA VAL A 345 12.29 -11.24 -15.38
C VAL A 345 11.27 -12.26 -14.88
N LEU A 346 11.31 -13.49 -15.42
CA LEU A 346 10.39 -14.55 -14.99
C LEU A 346 10.58 -14.88 -13.50
N CYS A 347 11.81 -15.00 -13.01
CA CYS A 347 12.11 -15.21 -11.59
C CYS A 347 11.52 -14.10 -10.71
N LEU A 348 11.68 -12.83 -11.11
CA LEU A 348 11.12 -11.68 -10.41
C LEU A 348 9.60 -11.74 -10.33
N PHE A 349 8.92 -12.00 -11.44
CA PHE A 349 7.46 -12.09 -11.49
C PHE A 349 6.92 -13.30 -10.70
N ILE A 350 7.65 -14.41 -10.67
CA ILE A 350 7.30 -15.57 -9.84
C ILE A 350 7.40 -15.20 -8.35
N ALA A 351 8.47 -14.52 -7.95
CA ALA A 351 8.63 -14.07 -6.57
C ALA A 351 7.49 -13.13 -6.16
N ILE A 352 7.10 -12.18 -7.02
CA ILE A 352 5.95 -11.30 -6.78
C ILE A 352 4.64 -12.10 -6.72
N ALA A 353 4.43 -13.06 -7.61
CA ALA A 353 3.23 -13.90 -7.61
C ALA A 353 3.10 -14.71 -6.30
N ILE A 354 4.20 -15.31 -5.83
CA ILE A 354 4.25 -16.05 -4.55
C ILE A 354 4.05 -15.08 -3.38
N LEU A 355 4.63 -13.88 -3.43
CA LEU A 355 4.44 -12.86 -2.40
C LEU A 355 2.97 -12.42 -2.30
N LEU A 356 2.29 -12.22 -3.42
CA LEU A 356 0.91 -11.73 -3.48
C LEU A 356 -0.13 -12.83 -3.20
N LEU A 357 0.02 -13.98 -3.85
CA LEU A 357 -0.97 -15.07 -3.82
C LEU A 357 -0.69 -16.09 -2.71
N GLY A 358 0.53 -16.13 -2.18
CA GLY A 358 0.98 -17.12 -1.21
C GLY A 358 1.63 -18.32 -1.87
N CYS A 359 1.85 -19.36 -1.07
CA CYS A 359 2.60 -20.52 -1.53
C CYS A 359 1.71 -21.57 -2.23
N GLY A 360 0.42 -21.65 -1.89
CA GLY A 360 -0.47 -22.70 -2.39
C GLY A 360 -0.30 -24.04 -1.69
N ARG A 361 -1.05 -25.07 -2.10
CA ARG A 361 -1.06 -26.41 -1.49
C ARG A 361 0.32 -27.09 -1.58
N PHE A 362 0.52 -28.13 -0.75
CA PHE A 362 1.80 -28.86 -0.61
C PHE A 362 2.95 -27.98 -0.06
N SER A 363 2.63 -26.96 0.72
CA SER A 363 3.61 -26.25 1.54
C SER A 363 3.79 -26.99 2.86
N LEU A 364 5.05 -27.07 3.33
CA LEU A 364 5.40 -27.67 4.61
C LEU A 364 4.96 -26.81 5.80
N TRP A 365 4.90 -25.47 5.65
CA TRP A 365 4.51 -24.55 6.70
C TRP A 365 4.07 -23.18 6.17
N GLN A 366 2.81 -22.80 6.45
CA GLN A 366 2.13 -21.60 5.91
C GLN A 366 1.76 -20.56 6.99
N ALA A 367 2.50 -20.46 8.10
CA ALA A 367 2.11 -19.52 9.16
C ALA A 367 2.20 -18.04 8.73
N ASP A 368 3.00 -17.73 7.72
CA ASP A 368 3.07 -16.42 7.07
C ASP A 368 1.78 -16.07 6.31
N ASP A 369 1.22 -17.03 5.55
CA ASP A 369 -0.11 -16.89 4.93
C ASP A 369 -1.20 -16.65 6.00
N HIS A 370 -1.13 -17.37 7.12
CA HIS A 370 -2.05 -17.15 8.23
C HIS A 370 -1.86 -15.78 8.89
N TRP A 371 -0.63 -15.32 9.11
CA TRP A 371 -0.34 -14.02 9.72
C TRP A 371 -0.79 -12.84 8.87
N VAL A 372 -0.53 -12.88 7.55
CA VAL A 372 -0.98 -11.82 6.63
C VAL A 372 -2.49 -11.70 6.62
N ASN A 373 -3.20 -12.84 6.68
CA ASN A 373 -4.67 -12.89 6.68
C ASN A 373 -5.30 -12.73 8.07
N ARG A 374 -4.51 -12.73 9.15
CA ARG A 374 -5.01 -12.62 10.52
C ARG A 374 -5.39 -11.16 10.83
N GLN A 375 -6.53 -11.01 11.48
CA GLN A 375 -6.90 -9.74 12.12
C GLN A 375 -6.31 -9.71 13.52
N ASP A 376 -5.11 -9.16 13.67
CA ASP A 376 -4.47 -9.05 14.98
C ASP A 376 -5.22 -8.05 15.87
N GLY A 377 -5.44 -8.37 17.15
CA GLY A 377 -6.06 -7.47 18.14
C GLY A 377 -7.49 -7.83 18.60
N ALA A 378 -7.96 -9.06 18.34
CA ALA A 378 -9.20 -9.59 18.90
C ALA A 378 -9.03 -10.07 20.35
#